data_AF-A0A2W5TWJ3-F1
#
_entry.id   AF-A0A2W5TWJ3-F1
#
_cell.length_a   1.000
_cell.length_b   1.000
_cell.length_c   1.000
_cell.angle_alpha   90.00
_cell.angle_beta   90.00
_cell.angle_gamma   90.00
#
_symmetry.space_group_name_H-M   'P 1'
#
loop_
_entity.id
_entity.type
_entity.pdbx_description
1 polymer ?
#
loop_
_entity_poly.entity_id
_entity_poly.type
_entity_poly.pdbx_seq_one_letter_code
_entity_poly.pdbx_strand_id
1 'polypeptide(L)'
;MRTVVTSPQGELFGTIHASLGTMPLLSAILTALSRKLGDVLQALFGWSVAAMFGRLNSSKTRAFVTVAMILALCWPVFVVGVFFPAAATFIIAFVPIESETVRKVLRVLWIVLAIAAPLIVALLVRAATPLSSRKPVPTTLLGGYPLSLGLFLSFIVTLVTVPITKVMSLARRWQDQHIYVQPRKGRYEDVLRHLVAACEAASLMPRVEDVPGQMSLSLRVLRVFSRGSIDAFIIEKPRRVVCEGLQLYQYPADLLIRGEASKISQVRARLTATFLERDAWLVGDVEAQELQDDLCRLWDVLQSHENPLDAAANVRSRLVGVVKEAWHAKKLSFDDWLTLDRIARRLETELSGKPSIIDEISATAKTPPNHEVTDVESATLPTLLRSLAVESKELVKLEASLAKVEAEELAASAQRSVIAFGSAIALTGAAVGLGAVAVVMALEKSFVAALVAAGILAGAALLVFIVGYAGLPKSIMEKTRHRLERDWRLITERAS
;
A
#
# COMPACT_ATOMS: atom_id res chain seq x y z
N MET A 1 7.41 -75.93 44.48
CA MET A 1 7.29 -75.43 45.85
C MET A 1 6.46 -74.16 45.83
N ARG A 2 5.23 -74.25 46.36
CA ARG A 2 4.36 -73.11 46.63
C ARG A 2 4.86 -72.41 47.89
N THR A 3 4.86 -71.08 47.88
CA THR A 3 4.42 -70.30 49.04
C THR A 3 3.69 -69.06 48.55
N VAL A 4 2.38 -69.17 48.69
CA VAL A 4 1.38 -68.11 48.62
C VAL A 4 1.49 -67.30 49.91
N VAL A 5 1.54 -65.99 49.82
CA VAL A 5 1.12 -65.10 50.91
C VAL A 5 0.15 -64.09 50.32
N THR A 6 -1.12 -64.29 50.66
CA THR A 6 -2.24 -63.37 50.47
C THR A 6 -2.44 -62.56 51.75
N SER A 7 -2.62 -61.24 51.64
CA SER A 7 -3.67 -60.52 52.36
C SER A 7 -3.81 -59.07 51.86
N PRO A 8 -5.02 -58.48 51.87
CA PRO A 8 -5.42 -57.34 51.05
C PRO A 8 -5.71 -56.06 51.85
N GLN A 9 -6.24 -55.06 51.13
CA GLN A 9 -7.02 -53.89 51.58
C GLN A 9 -6.28 -52.56 51.74
N GLY A 10 -6.83 -51.57 51.05
CA GLY A 10 -6.45 -50.16 51.14
C GLY A 10 -6.91 -49.37 49.92
N GLU A 11 -8.21 -49.37 49.62
CA GLU A 11 -8.80 -48.30 48.83
C GLU A 11 -8.48 -46.96 49.50
N LEU A 12 -7.89 -46.01 48.78
CA LEU A 12 -8.14 -44.57 48.90
C LEU A 12 -7.25 -43.81 47.90
N PHE A 13 -7.82 -42.77 47.30
CA PHE A 13 -7.26 -41.85 46.29
C PHE A 13 -7.54 -42.16 44.81
N GLY A 14 -8.83 -42.21 44.49
CA GLY A 14 -9.31 -41.42 43.35
C GLY A 14 -9.32 -39.92 43.69
N THR A 15 -9.28 -39.07 42.65
CA THR A 15 -9.13 -37.59 42.63
C THR A 15 -7.66 -37.13 42.79
N ILE A 16 -6.99 -36.43 41.86
CA ILE A 16 -7.40 -35.38 40.90
C ILE A 16 -6.47 -35.44 39.67
N HIS A 17 -6.96 -35.95 38.53
CA HIS A 17 -6.40 -35.62 37.21
C HIS A 17 -7.44 -34.81 36.43
N ALA A 18 -7.66 -33.58 36.89
CA ALA A 18 -8.41 -32.56 36.18
C ALA A 18 -7.55 -31.29 36.08
N SER A 19 -6.55 -31.30 35.18
CA SER A 19 -5.82 -30.07 34.82
C SER A 19 -5.41 -30.03 33.34
N LEU A 20 -6.21 -30.59 32.44
CA LEU A 20 -5.86 -30.71 31.01
C LEU A 20 -6.98 -30.26 30.05
N GLY A 21 -7.76 -29.24 30.44
CA GLY A 21 -8.71 -28.57 29.54
C GLY A 21 -8.16 -27.32 28.84
N THR A 22 -7.14 -26.67 29.40
CA THR A 22 -6.64 -25.37 28.91
C THR A 22 -5.45 -25.49 27.97
N MET A 23 -4.62 -26.53 28.11
CA MET A 23 -3.41 -26.77 27.30
C MET A 23 -3.67 -26.96 25.79
N PRO A 24 -4.64 -27.78 25.34
CA PRO A 24 -4.87 -27.99 23.90
C PRO A 24 -5.55 -26.78 23.23
N LEU A 25 -6.37 -26.03 23.96
CA LEU A 25 -6.98 -24.80 23.45
C LEU A 25 -5.97 -23.66 23.34
N LEU A 26 -5.10 -23.48 24.35
CA LEU A 26 -4.01 -22.51 24.29
C LEU A 26 -3.01 -22.86 23.18
N SER A 27 -2.63 -24.14 23.01
CA SER A 27 -1.71 -24.54 21.94
C SER A 27 -2.34 -24.39 20.55
N ALA A 28 -3.63 -24.71 20.39
CA ALA A 28 -4.35 -24.48 19.14
C ALA A 28 -4.49 -22.98 18.81
N ILE A 29 -4.83 -22.15 19.80
CA ILE A 29 -4.92 -20.68 19.63
C ILE A 29 -3.54 -20.09 19.35
N LEU A 30 -2.49 -20.51 20.07
CA LEU A 30 -1.12 -20.02 19.86
C LEU A 30 -0.58 -20.46 18.50
N THR A 31 -0.92 -21.66 18.03
CA THR A 31 -0.54 -22.17 16.70
C THR A 31 -1.32 -21.47 15.58
N ALA A 32 -2.61 -21.21 15.79
CA ALA A 32 -3.42 -20.43 14.86
C ALA A 32 -2.94 -18.98 14.80
N LEU A 33 -2.61 -18.38 15.95
CA LEU A 33 -2.09 -17.04 16.07
C LEU A 33 -0.70 -16.93 15.45
N SER A 34 0.19 -17.90 15.65
CA SER A 34 1.54 -17.90 15.06
C SER A 34 1.52 -18.06 13.54
N ARG A 35 0.67 -18.96 13.01
CA ARG A 35 0.46 -19.10 11.55
C ARG A 35 -0.10 -17.81 10.94
N LYS A 36 -1.11 -17.21 11.58
CA LYS A 36 -1.68 -15.93 11.13
C LYS A 36 -0.73 -14.76 11.30
N LEU A 37 0.15 -14.78 12.30
CA LEU A 37 1.15 -13.73 12.51
C LEU A 37 2.13 -13.70 11.33
N GLY A 38 2.54 -14.86 10.81
CA GLY A 38 3.37 -14.96 9.61
C GLY A 38 2.71 -14.31 8.39
N ASP A 39 1.45 -14.68 8.09
CA ASP A 39 0.68 -14.12 6.99
C ASP A 39 0.51 -12.59 7.13
N VAL A 40 0.20 -12.12 8.34
CA VAL A 40 0.02 -10.70 8.64
C VAL A 40 1.34 -9.95 8.48
N LEU A 41 2.45 -10.47 9.02
CA LEU A 41 3.78 -9.87 8.88
C LEU A 41 4.20 -9.82 7.40
N GLN A 42 3.94 -10.87 6.63
CA GLN A 42 4.23 -10.92 5.20
C GLN A 42 3.38 -9.89 4.43
N ALA A 43 2.09 -9.75 4.77
CA ALA A 43 1.22 -8.75 4.17
C ALA A 43 1.64 -7.32 4.53
N LEU A 44 1.95 -7.08 5.81
CA LEU A 44 2.46 -5.79 6.31
C LEU A 44 3.78 -5.41 5.65
N PHE A 45 4.69 -6.37 5.50
CA PHE A 45 5.94 -6.18 4.78
C PHE A 45 5.67 -5.83 3.32
N GLY A 46 4.82 -6.60 2.64
CA GLY A 46 4.44 -6.35 1.25
C GLY A 46 3.82 -4.97 1.02
N TRP A 47 2.89 -4.54 1.88
CA TRP A 47 2.29 -3.20 1.80
C TRP A 47 3.30 -2.10 2.11
N SER A 48 4.23 -2.33 3.04
CA SER A 48 5.25 -1.35 3.40
C SER A 48 6.28 -1.16 2.27
N VAL A 49 6.72 -2.25 1.63
CA VAL A 49 7.60 -2.18 0.44
C VAL A 49 6.90 -1.41 -0.68
N ALA A 50 5.63 -1.76 -0.96
CA ALA A 50 4.85 -1.09 -2.00
C ALA A 50 4.62 0.40 -1.69
N ALA A 51 4.40 0.76 -0.43
CA ALA A 51 4.24 2.16 -0.02
C ALA A 51 5.55 2.96 -0.11
N MET A 52 6.70 2.35 0.17
CA MET A 52 8.00 3.02 0.12
C MET A 52 8.55 3.17 -1.30
N PHE A 53 8.34 2.18 -2.16
CA PHE A 53 8.98 2.11 -3.47
C PHE A 53 8.02 2.09 -4.66
N GLY A 54 6.71 2.04 -4.43
CA GLY A 54 5.72 1.80 -5.48
C GLY A 54 5.82 0.39 -6.07
N ARG A 55 5.21 0.18 -7.23
CA ARG A 55 5.39 -1.05 -8.02
C ARG A 55 6.70 -0.95 -8.80
N LEU A 56 7.73 -1.68 -8.36
CA LEU A 56 8.99 -1.80 -9.10
C LEU A 56 8.80 -2.81 -10.24
N ASN A 57 8.84 -2.36 -11.50
CA ASN A 57 8.48 -3.19 -12.66
C ASN A 57 9.59 -4.15 -13.10
N SER A 58 10.87 -3.74 -13.04
CA SER A 58 11.96 -4.67 -13.34
C SER A 58 12.14 -5.69 -12.22
N SER A 59 12.02 -6.98 -12.54
CA SER A 59 12.24 -8.09 -11.60
C SER A 59 13.61 -8.00 -10.91
N LYS A 60 14.63 -7.50 -11.64
CA LYS A 60 15.99 -7.28 -11.12
C LYS A 60 16.03 -6.13 -10.12
N THR A 61 15.46 -4.97 -10.48
CA THR A 61 15.41 -3.80 -9.57
C THR A 61 14.60 -4.11 -8.33
N ARG A 62 13.46 -4.79 -8.47
CA ARG A 62 12.64 -5.25 -7.36
C ARG A 62 13.43 -6.17 -6.43
N ALA A 63 14.15 -7.15 -6.99
CA ALA A 63 14.99 -8.05 -6.21
C ALA A 63 16.09 -7.28 -5.47
N PHE A 64 16.82 -6.39 -6.13
CA PHE A 64 17.88 -5.60 -5.50
C PHE A 64 17.35 -4.70 -4.38
N VAL A 65 16.26 -3.98 -4.59
CA VAL A 65 15.66 -3.11 -3.57
C VAL A 65 15.11 -3.94 -2.40
N THR A 66 14.49 -5.09 -2.68
CA THR A 66 13.98 -5.99 -1.63
C THR A 66 15.12 -6.54 -0.77
N VAL A 67 16.19 -7.04 -1.41
CA VAL A 67 17.38 -7.53 -0.69
C VAL A 67 18.05 -6.40 0.09
N ALA A 68 18.17 -5.22 -0.50
CA ALA A 68 18.72 -4.05 0.17
C ALA A 68 17.91 -3.67 1.41
N MET A 69 16.58 -3.74 1.33
CA MET A 69 15.71 -3.45 2.47
C MET A 69 15.80 -4.53 3.56
N ILE A 70 15.79 -5.81 3.20
CA ILE A 70 15.99 -6.91 4.17
C ILE A 70 17.34 -6.72 4.88
N LEU A 71 18.39 -6.42 4.12
CA LEU A 71 19.73 -6.21 4.68
C LEU A 71 19.79 -4.96 5.57
N ALA A 72 19.09 -3.89 5.20
CA ALA A 72 18.93 -2.69 6.04
C ALA A 72 18.16 -3.00 7.34
N LEU A 73 17.16 -3.89 7.31
CA LEU A 73 16.44 -4.35 8.52
C LEU A 73 17.32 -5.21 9.44
N CYS A 74 18.16 -6.06 8.87
CA CYS A 74 19.08 -6.89 9.64
C CYS A 74 20.23 -6.06 10.24
N TRP A 75 20.57 -4.92 9.66
CA TRP A 75 21.75 -4.15 10.05
C TRP A 75 21.77 -3.69 11.52
N PRO A 76 20.69 -3.13 12.10
CA PRO A 76 20.64 -2.83 13.53
C PRO A 76 20.87 -4.06 14.42
N VAL A 77 20.37 -5.22 14.01
CA VAL A 77 20.64 -6.49 14.70
C VAL A 77 22.13 -6.82 14.62
N PHE A 78 22.76 -6.57 13.47
CA PHE A 78 24.20 -6.75 13.33
C PHE A 78 25.00 -5.88 14.30
N VAL A 79 24.64 -4.60 14.39
CA VAL A 79 25.26 -3.64 15.29
C VAL A 79 25.06 -4.04 16.76
N VAL A 80 23.85 -4.44 17.15
CA VAL A 80 23.56 -4.92 18.51
C VAL A 80 24.38 -6.18 18.84
N GLY A 81 24.53 -7.11 17.88
CA GLY A 81 25.35 -8.31 18.04
C GLY A 81 26.84 -8.04 18.27
N VAL A 82 27.36 -6.91 17.79
CA VAL A 82 28.74 -6.46 18.08
C VAL A 82 28.91 -6.09 19.55
N PHE A 83 27.97 -5.33 20.12
CA PHE A 83 28.01 -4.89 21.51
C PHE A 83 27.60 -5.99 22.50
N PHE A 84 26.60 -6.80 22.12
CA PHE A 84 26.01 -7.85 22.95
C PHE A 84 26.08 -9.21 22.24
N PRO A 85 27.25 -9.86 22.20
CA PRO A 85 27.41 -11.17 21.55
C PRO A 85 26.53 -12.28 22.17
N ALA A 86 26.04 -12.08 23.40
CA ALA A 86 25.05 -12.97 24.03
C ALA A 86 23.68 -12.94 23.32
N ALA A 87 23.25 -11.77 22.82
CA ALA A 87 22.03 -11.64 22.03
C ALA A 87 22.18 -12.33 20.66
N ALA A 88 23.39 -12.29 20.10
CA ALA A 88 23.71 -13.00 18.87
C ALA A 88 23.66 -14.53 19.03
N THR A 89 24.14 -15.07 20.16
CA THR A 89 24.00 -16.50 20.47
C THR A 89 22.54 -16.91 20.66
N PHE A 90 21.64 -16.02 21.06
CA PHE A 90 20.20 -16.31 21.16
C PHE A 90 19.56 -16.56 19.79
N ILE A 91 19.94 -15.79 18.76
CA ILE A 91 19.49 -16.00 17.38
C ILE A 91 20.00 -17.32 16.81
N ILE A 92 21.18 -17.77 17.28
CA ILE A 92 21.84 -19.01 16.86
C ILE A 92 21.60 -20.15 17.87
N ALA A 93 20.74 -19.96 18.88
CA ALA A 93 20.63 -20.80 20.09
C ALA A 93 20.23 -22.27 19.86
N PHE A 94 20.02 -22.70 18.62
CA PHE A 94 19.95 -24.12 18.26
C PHE A 94 21.32 -24.82 18.23
N VAL A 95 22.42 -24.08 18.39
CA VAL A 95 23.77 -24.63 18.47
C VAL A 95 24.33 -24.39 19.88
N PRO A 96 24.56 -25.44 20.69
CA PRO A 96 25.24 -25.29 21.98
C PRO A 96 26.70 -24.86 21.74
N ILE A 97 27.04 -23.63 22.12
CA ILE A 97 28.36 -23.03 21.90
C ILE A 97 29.05 -22.88 23.25
N GLU A 98 29.87 -23.85 23.63
CA GLU A 98 30.60 -23.84 24.90
C GLU A 98 32.05 -23.30 24.79
N SER A 99 32.57 -23.05 23.58
CA SER A 99 33.96 -22.63 23.41
C SER A 99 34.15 -21.11 23.28
N GLU A 100 35.12 -20.58 24.04
CA GLU A 100 35.52 -19.16 24.00
C GLU A 100 35.96 -18.72 22.59
N THR A 101 36.55 -19.66 21.83
CA THR A 101 36.94 -19.47 20.42
C THR A 101 35.75 -19.11 19.54
N VAL A 102 34.61 -19.80 19.69
CA VAL A 102 33.41 -19.50 18.88
C VAL A 102 32.85 -18.13 19.25
N ARG A 103 32.92 -17.71 20.52
CA ARG A 103 32.50 -16.34 20.90
C ARG A 103 33.34 -15.26 20.22
N LYS A 104 34.66 -15.47 20.10
CA LYS A 104 35.58 -14.56 19.38
C LYS A 104 35.29 -14.54 17.88
N VAL A 105 35.15 -15.72 17.26
CA VAL A 105 34.81 -15.85 15.83
C VAL A 105 33.45 -15.21 15.54
N LEU A 106 32.46 -15.45 16.38
CA LEU A 106 31.13 -14.88 16.24
C LEU A 106 31.19 -13.36 16.30
N ARG A 107 31.89 -12.78 17.29
CA ARG A 107 32.08 -11.32 17.37
C ARG A 107 32.73 -10.75 16.10
N VAL A 108 33.78 -11.39 15.57
CA VAL A 108 34.41 -10.98 14.32
C VAL A 108 33.41 -11.04 13.16
N LEU A 109 32.63 -12.12 13.06
CA LEU A 109 31.59 -12.27 12.04
C LEU A 109 30.54 -11.14 12.12
N TRP A 110 30.06 -10.80 13.33
CA TRP A 110 29.11 -9.70 13.53
C TRP A 110 29.71 -8.34 13.15
N ILE A 111 30.98 -8.09 13.49
CA ILE A 111 31.68 -6.86 13.07
C ILE A 111 31.76 -6.80 11.55
N VAL A 112 32.17 -7.88 10.90
CA VAL A 112 32.24 -7.97 9.43
C VAL A 112 30.87 -7.73 8.82
N LEU A 113 29.81 -8.36 9.33
CA LEU A 113 28.44 -8.16 8.84
C LEU A 113 27.93 -6.73 9.06
N ALA A 114 28.21 -6.13 10.22
CA ALA A 114 27.81 -4.76 10.52
C ALA A 114 28.47 -3.71 9.61
N ILE A 115 29.70 -3.98 9.16
CA ILE A 115 30.45 -3.15 8.21
C ILE A 115 30.03 -3.44 6.76
N ALA A 116 29.89 -4.72 6.39
CA ALA A 116 29.62 -5.14 5.02
C ALA A 116 28.17 -4.87 4.60
N ALA A 117 27.20 -5.02 5.49
CA ALA A 117 25.79 -4.89 5.15
C ALA A 117 25.45 -3.52 4.53
N PRO A 118 25.83 -2.36 5.11
CA PRO A 118 25.57 -1.06 4.49
C PRO A 118 26.29 -0.85 3.16
N LEU A 119 27.49 -1.42 2.98
CA LEU A 119 28.22 -1.36 1.72
C LEU A 119 27.51 -2.14 0.61
N ILE A 120 26.99 -3.32 0.94
CA ILE A 120 26.18 -4.13 0.01
C ILE A 120 24.87 -3.40 -0.31
N VAL A 121 24.19 -2.80 0.69
CA VAL A 121 22.99 -1.97 0.45
C VAL A 121 23.28 -0.84 -0.53
N ALA A 122 24.39 -0.11 -0.36
CA ALA A 122 24.81 0.93 -1.30
C ALA A 122 25.04 0.40 -2.72
N LEU A 123 25.70 -0.75 -2.86
CA LEU A 123 25.95 -1.37 -4.16
C LEU A 123 24.65 -1.82 -4.84
N LEU A 124 23.72 -2.41 -4.08
CA LEU A 124 22.42 -2.85 -4.59
C LEU A 124 21.56 -1.68 -5.04
N VAL A 125 21.49 -0.61 -4.25
CA VAL A 125 20.74 0.61 -4.63
C VAL A 125 21.39 1.30 -5.83
N ARG A 126 22.73 1.34 -5.90
CA ARG A 126 23.45 1.83 -7.08
C ARG A 126 23.16 1.01 -8.33
N ALA A 127 23.08 -0.32 -8.20
CA ALA A 127 22.73 -1.22 -9.30
C ALA A 127 21.29 -0.99 -9.78
N ALA A 128 20.38 -0.68 -8.86
CA ALA A 128 19.00 -0.29 -9.14
C ALA A 128 18.85 1.12 -9.74
N THR A 129 19.86 1.99 -9.61
CA THR A 129 19.81 3.37 -10.10
C THR A 129 20.26 3.46 -11.57
N PRO A 130 19.54 4.19 -12.44
CA PRO A 130 19.93 4.38 -13.84
C PRO A 130 21.30 5.05 -13.97
N LEU A 131 22.04 4.67 -15.01
CA LEU A 131 23.44 5.10 -15.26
C LEU A 131 23.61 6.62 -15.23
N SER A 132 22.65 7.36 -15.78
CA SER A 132 22.64 8.83 -15.86
C SER A 132 22.62 9.53 -14.50
N SER A 133 22.23 8.83 -13.43
CA SER A 133 22.10 9.40 -12.07
C SER A 133 23.08 8.79 -11.07
N ARG A 134 24.07 8.00 -11.52
CA ARG A 134 25.03 7.32 -10.63
C ARG A 134 26.11 8.28 -10.13
N LYS A 135 26.22 8.40 -8.81
CA LYS A 135 27.34 9.07 -8.13
C LYS A 135 28.63 8.22 -8.22
N PRO A 136 29.82 8.84 -8.02
CA PRO A 136 31.10 8.12 -8.01
C PRO A 136 31.12 7.02 -6.93
N VAL A 137 31.84 5.93 -7.22
CA VAL A 137 31.92 4.70 -6.39
C VAL A 137 32.18 4.98 -4.90
N PRO A 138 33.21 5.76 -4.50
CA PRO A 138 33.52 5.95 -3.08
C PRO A 138 32.42 6.69 -2.33
N THR A 139 31.83 7.73 -2.95
CA THR A 139 30.71 8.47 -2.36
C THR A 139 29.47 7.61 -2.19
N THR A 140 29.26 6.65 -3.10
CA THR A 140 28.13 5.72 -3.02
C THR A 140 28.31 4.70 -1.91
N LEU A 141 29.52 4.12 -1.78
CA LEU A 141 29.85 3.15 -0.73
C LEU A 141 29.72 3.76 0.68
N LEU A 142 30.29 4.94 0.91
CA LEU A 142 30.18 5.65 2.19
C LEU A 142 28.74 6.10 2.47
N GLY A 143 27.97 6.39 1.42
CA GLY A 143 26.54 6.68 1.51
C GLY A 143 25.67 5.49 1.96
N GLY A 144 26.21 4.28 1.97
CA GLY A 144 25.50 3.07 2.41
C GLY A 144 25.05 3.09 3.86
N TYR A 145 25.89 3.61 4.76
CA TYR A 145 25.57 3.69 6.20
C TYR A 145 24.34 4.55 6.50
N PRO A 146 24.31 5.84 6.12
CA PRO A 146 23.13 6.65 6.36
C PRO A 146 21.93 6.11 5.58
N LEU A 147 22.11 5.57 4.37
CA LEU A 147 21.04 4.95 3.59
C LEU A 147 20.40 3.74 4.29
N SER A 148 21.19 2.80 4.82
CA SER A 148 20.67 1.64 5.55
C SER A 148 19.88 2.05 6.79
N LEU A 149 20.38 3.03 7.55
CA LEU A 149 19.66 3.59 8.70
C LEU A 149 18.35 4.27 8.25
N GLY A 150 18.38 5.04 7.16
CA GLY A 150 17.22 5.69 6.58
C GLY A 150 16.14 4.69 6.14
N LEU A 151 16.55 3.63 5.44
CA LEU A 151 15.68 2.53 5.01
C LEU A 151 15.05 1.82 6.21
N PHE A 152 15.85 1.50 7.24
CA PHE A 152 15.35 0.88 8.45
C PHE A 152 14.31 1.77 9.16
N LEU A 153 14.64 3.03 9.45
CA LEU A 153 13.72 3.95 10.14
C LEU A 153 12.45 4.21 9.32
N SER A 154 12.59 4.40 8.01
CA SER A 154 11.46 4.61 7.10
C SER A 154 10.57 3.37 7.02
N PHE A 155 11.15 2.17 7.05
CA PHE A 155 10.39 0.92 7.14
C PHE A 155 9.62 0.82 8.46
N ILE A 156 10.24 1.12 9.61
CA ILE A 156 9.54 1.09 10.92
C ILE A 156 8.35 2.06 10.93
N VAL A 157 8.54 3.27 10.41
CA VAL A 157 7.44 4.24 10.25
C VAL A 157 6.34 3.65 9.39
N THR A 158 6.70 3.12 8.21
CA THR A 158 5.74 2.60 7.23
C THR A 158 4.97 1.40 7.78
N LEU A 159 5.66 0.50 8.49
CA LEU A 159 5.11 -0.68 9.14
C LEU A 159 3.99 -0.33 10.12
N VAL A 160 4.08 0.83 10.77
CA VAL A 160 3.04 1.33 11.68
C VAL A 160 1.96 2.11 10.92
N THR A 161 2.36 3.03 10.03
CA THR A 161 1.40 3.94 9.37
C THR A 161 0.49 3.22 8.37
N VAL A 162 1.02 2.26 7.61
CA VAL A 162 0.27 1.58 6.55
C VAL A 162 -0.93 0.80 7.10
N PRO A 163 -0.79 -0.12 8.08
CA PRO A 163 -1.95 -0.81 8.64
C PRO A 163 -2.97 0.15 9.25
N ILE A 164 -2.54 1.22 9.94
CA ILE A 164 -3.46 2.23 10.46
C ILE A 164 -4.29 2.84 9.33
N THR A 165 -3.65 3.27 8.24
CA THR A 165 -4.36 3.82 7.08
C THR A 165 -5.27 2.80 6.39
N LYS A 166 -4.89 1.53 6.38
CA LYS A 166 -5.66 0.45 5.75
C LYS A 166 -6.88 0.06 6.57
N VAL A 167 -6.79 0.10 7.90
CA VAL A 167 -7.95 -0.07 8.79
C VAL A 167 -8.91 1.11 8.62
N MET A 168 -8.40 2.34 8.53
CA MET A 168 -9.24 3.52 8.27
C MET A 168 -9.92 3.45 6.89
N SER A 169 -9.21 3.01 5.84
CA SER A 169 -9.81 2.87 4.51
C SER A 169 -10.87 1.77 4.49
N LEU A 170 -10.63 0.64 5.15
CA LEU A 170 -11.62 -0.43 5.30
C LEU A 170 -12.86 0.03 6.05
N ALA A 171 -12.69 0.81 7.14
CA ALA A 171 -13.81 1.39 7.88
C ALA A 171 -14.66 2.33 7.01
N ARG A 172 -14.04 3.06 6.07
CA ARG A 172 -14.71 3.92 5.08
C ARG A 172 -15.21 3.18 3.85
N ARG A 173 -15.02 1.85 3.76
CA ARG A 173 -15.29 1.02 2.56
C ARG A 173 -14.56 1.52 1.31
N TRP A 174 -13.39 2.13 1.50
CA TRP A 174 -12.55 2.59 0.41
C TRP A 174 -11.66 1.46 -0.10
N GLN A 175 -11.40 1.49 -1.41
CA GLN A 175 -10.45 0.61 -2.06
C GLN A 175 -9.20 1.40 -2.45
N ASP A 176 -8.06 0.72 -2.41
CA ASP A 176 -6.77 1.24 -2.83
C ASP A 176 -6.41 0.59 -4.17
N GLN A 177 -6.22 1.39 -5.23
CA GLN A 177 -5.74 0.94 -6.53
C GLN A 177 -4.45 1.65 -6.91
N HIS A 178 -3.47 0.87 -7.36
CA HIS A 178 -2.17 1.36 -7.78
C HIS A 178 -2.05 1.24 -9.31
N ILE A 179 -1.69 2.34 -9.97
CA ILE A 179 -1.48 2.43 -11.40
C ILE A 179 -0.08 2.97 -11.64
N TYR A 180 0.68 2.36 -12.54
CA TYR A 180 2.01 2.87 -12.86
C TYR A 180 1.87 4.21 -13.60
N VAL A 181 2.38 5.28 -12.98
CA VAL A 181 2.48 6.62 -13.56
C VAL A 181 3.76 7.24 -13.03
N GLN A 182 4.74 7.42 -13.90
CA GLN A 182 6.01 8.06 -13.56
C GLN A 182 6.12 9.39 -14.31
N PRO A 183 6.00 10.54 -13.64
CA PRO A 183 6.14 11.84 -14.28
C PRO A 183 7.51 12.00 -14.94
N ARG A 184 7.53 12.57 -16.15
CA ARG A 184 8.79 12.96 -16.80
C ARG A 184 9.45 14.09 -16.01
N LYS A 185 10.76 14.25 -16.19
CA LYS A 185 11.54 15.29 -15.50
C LYS A 185 10.92 16.67 -15.74
N GLY A 186 10.54 17.36 -14.66
CA GLY A 186 9.93 18.69 -14.71
C GLY A 186 8.44 18.74 -15.07
N ARG A 187 7.80 17.59 -15.34
CA ARG A 187 6.39 17.48 -15.78
C ARG A 187 5.43 17.07 -14.65
N TYR A 188 5.87 17.10 -13.40
CA TYR A 188 5.06 16.68 -12.24
C TYR A 188 3.74 17.46 -12.14
N GLU A 189 3.79 18.76 -12.37
CA GLU A 189 2.59 19.62 -12.35
C GLU A 189 1.64 19.34 -13.51
N ASP A 190 2.19 19.00 -14.68
CA ASP A 190 1.39 18.68 -15.87
C ASP A 190 0.61 17.39 -15.65
N VAL A 191 1.25 16.39 -15.06
CA VAL A 191 0.58 15.16 -14.59
C VAL A 191 -0.55 15.49 -13.61
N LEU A 192 -0.30 16.34 -12.61
CA LEU A 192 -1.31 16.73 -11.64
C LEU A 192 -2.51 17.43 -12.29
N ARG A 193 -2.26 18.26 -13.32
CA ARG A 193 -3.32 18.89 -14.12
C ARG A 193 -4.16 17.86 -14.88
N HIS A 194 -3.54 16.82 -15.45
CA HIS A 194 -4.29 15.72 -16.09
C HIS A 194 -5.15 14.94 -15.08
N LEU A 195 -4.65 14.72 -13.86
CA LEU A 195 -5.43 14.06 -12.80
C LEU A 195 -6.65 14.90 -12.39
N VAL A 196 -6.48 16.21 -12.27
CA VAL A 196 -7.57 17.17 -12.00
C VAL A 196 -8.59 17.14 -13.14
N ALA A 197 -8.14 17.25 -14.39
CA ALA A 197 -9.01 17.21 -15.57
C ALA A 197 -9.80 15.90 -15.67
N ALA A 198 -9.19 14.76 -15.34
CA ALA A 198 -9.88 13.48 -15.29
C ALA A 198 -10.95 13.40 -14.19
N CYS A 199 -10.69 14.02 -13.03
CA CYS A 199 -11.69 14.12 -11.95
C CYS A 199 -12.85 15.04 -12.35
N GLU A 200 -12.58 16.19 -12.96
CA GLU A 200 -13.62 17.11 -13.46
C GLU A 200 -14.47 16.46 -14.55
N ALA A 201 -13.84 15.71 -15.48
CA ALA A 201 -14.54 14.94 -16.50
C ALA A 201 -15.38 13.79 -15.93
N ALA A 202 -15.11 13.37 -14.69
CA ALA A 202 -15.92 12.43 -13.93
C ALA A 202 -17.01 13.14 -13.08
N SER A 203 -17.25 14.44 -13.29
CA SER A 203 -18.19 15.26 -12.51
C SER A 203 -17.87 15.32 -11.02
N LEU A 204 -16.59 15.20 -10.66
CA LEU A 204 -16.10 15.40 -9.30
C LEU A 204 -15.53 16.82 -9.17
N MET A 205 -15.52 17.35 -7.95
CA MET A 205 -14.88 18.64 -7.64
C MET A 205 -13.49 18.41 -7.03
N PRO A 206 -12.41 18.39 -7.82
CA PRO A 206 -11.06 18.19 -7.31
C PRO A 206 -10.52 19.43 -6.59
N ARG A 207 -9.76 19.18 -5.54
CA ARG A 207 -8.89 20.15 -4.87
C ARG A 207 -7.49 19.60 -4.79
N VAL A 208 -6.51 20.42 -5.13
CA VAL A 208 -5.10 20.07 -4.97
C VAL A 208 -4.65 20.46 -3.58
N GLU A 209 -4.17 19.49 -2.82
CA GLU A 209 -3.67 19.67 -1.46
C GLU A 209 -2.28 19.05 -1.31
N ASP A 210 -1.53 19.50 -0.31
CA ASP A 210 -0.30 18.82 0.10
C ASP A 210 -0.63 17.46 0.71
N VAL A 211 0.25 16.48 0.50
CA VAL A 211 0.09 15.15 1.10
C VAL A 211 0.15 15.27 2.64
N PRO A 212 -0.76 14.61 3.39
CA PRO A 212 -0.77 14.66 4.85
C PRO A 212 0.60 14.30 5.44
N GLY A 213 0.97 15.03 6.51
CA GLY A 213 2.29 14.91 7.13
C GLY A 213 2.70 13.47 7.47
N GLN A 214 1.75 12.64 7.90
CA GLN A 214 1.95 11.23 8.24
C GLN A 214 2.36 10.36 7.04
N MET A 215 1.78 10.59 5.85
CA MET A 215 2.13 9.83 4.64
C MET A 215 3.47 10.29 4.05
N SER A 216 3.86 11.55 4.28
CA SER A 216 5.17 12.08 3.88
C SER A 216 6.30 11.73 4.86
N LEU A 217 6.00 11.13 6.03
CA LEU A 217 6.97 10.94 7.11
C LEU A 217 8.07 9.95 6.70
N SER A 218 7.69 8.80 6.15
CA SER A 218 8.63 7.77 5.66
C SER A 218 9.54 8.34 4.57
N LEU A 219 8.99 9.11 3.65
CA LEU A 219 9.74 9.79 2.58
C LEU A 219 10.68 10.87 3.12
N ARG A 220 10.26 11.64 4.13
CA ARG A 220 11.11 12.64 4.80
C ARG A 220 12.29 12.00 5.52
N VAL A 221 12.06 10.92 6.25
CA VAL A 221 13.13 10.14 6.89
C VAL A 221 14.10 9.65 5.83
N LEU A 222 13.61 9.02 4.75
CA LEU A 222 14.47 8.53 3.67
C LEU A 222 15.27 9.66 3.00
N ARG A 223 14.68 10.85 2.84
CA ARG A 223 15.36 12.03 2.27
C ARG A 223 16.52 12.49 3.15
N VAL A 224 16.29 12.67 4.45
CA VAL A 224 17.34 13.11 5.40
C VAL A 224 18.54 12.17 5.38
N PHE A 225 18.27 10.87 5.30
CA PHE A 225 19.29 9.83 5.38
C PHE A 225 19.91 9.43 4.03
N SER A 226 19.26 9.70 2.90
CA SER A 226 19.79 9.31 1.58
C SER A 226 20.86 10.28 1.03
N ARG A 227 21.08 11.46 1.65
CA ARG A 227 22.08 12.48 1.24
C ARG A 227 22.14 12.70 -0.28
N GLY A 228 20.96 12.72 -0.90
CA GLY A 228 20.77 12.91 -2.32
C GLY A 228 21.14 11.75 -3.24
N SER A 229 21.30 10.54 -2.70
CA SER A 229 21.47 9.31 -3.51
C SER A 229 20.16 8.84 -4.14
N ILE A 230 19.01 9.33 -3.61
CA ILE A 230 17.67 8.96 -4.05
C ILE A 230 16.88 10.21 -4.50
N ASP A 231 17.51 11.40 -4.59
CA ASP A 231 16.81 12.65 -4.98
C ASP A 231 16.16 12.54 -6.36
N ALA A 232 16.75 11.77 -7.28
CA ALA A 232 16.14 11.46 -8.58
C ALA A 232 14.78 10.75 -8.48
N PHE A 233 14.53 10.07 -7.36
CA PHE A 233 13.28 9.35 -7.09
C PHE A 233 12.41 10.05 -6.04
N ILE A 234 12.79 11.19 -5.48
CA ILE A 234 12.03 11.86 -4.41
C ILE A 234 11.48 13.19 -4.91
N ILE A 235 10.17 13.26 -5.12
CA ILE A 235 9.47 14.52 -5.45
C ILE A 235 9.63 15.49 -4.26
N GLU A 236 10.08 16.72 -4.53
CA GLU A 236 10.39 17.71 -3.48
C GLU A 236 9.19 18.02 -2.57
N LYS A 237 7.99 18.13 -3.18
CA LYS A 237 6.70 18.41 -2.52
C LYS A 237 5.60 17.52 -3.11
N PRO A 238 5.34 16.32 -2.54
CA PRO A 238 4.28 15.46 -3.04
C PRO A 238 2.92 16.13 -2.80
N ARG A 239 2.13 16.26 -3.87
CA ARG A 239 0.76 16.77 -3.85
C ARG A 239 -0.25 15.65 -4.11
N ARG A 240 -1.47 15.86 -3.66
CA ARG A 240 -2.61 14.96 -3.90
C ARG A 240 -3.79 15.73 -4.50
N VAL A 241 -4.60 15.02 -5.26
CA VAL A 241 -5.92 15.50 -5.69
C VAL A 241 -6.96 14.88 -4.77
N VAL A 242 -7.79 15.71 -4.16
CA VAL A 242 -8.86 15.29 -3.24
C VAL A 242 -10.20 15.65 -3.85
N CYS A 243 -11.09 14.67 -3.90
CA CYS A 243 -12.50 14.83 -4.26
C CYS A 243 -13.37 14.22 -3.15
N GLU A 244 -14.68 14.46 -3.21
CA GLU A 244 -15.61 13.80 -2.31
C GLU A 244 -15.59 12.27 -2.52
N GLY A 245 -15.16 11.52 -1.51
CA GLY A 245 -15.08 10.04 -1.57
C GLY A 245 -13.95 9.48 -2.44
N LEU A 246 -12.99 10.30 -2.86
CA LEU A 246 -11.86 9.88 -3.70
C LEU A 246 -10.60 10.73 -3.44
N GLN A 247 -9.43 10.10 -3.46
CA GLN A 247 -8.13 10.75 -3.27
C GLN A 247 -7.10 10.12 -4.23
N LEU A 248 -6.37 10.95 -4.95
CA LEU A 248 -5.30 10.53 -5.86
C LEU A 248 -3.96 11.03 -5.30
N TYR A 249 -3.05 10.09 -5.06
CA TYR A 249 -1.70 10.34 -4.56
C TYR A 249 -0.70 10.05 -5.68
N GLN A 250 -0.05 11.09 -6.19
CA GLN A 250 1.00 10.94 -7.19
C GLN A 250 2.35 10.68 -6.49
N TYR A 251 2.80 9.43 -6.53
CA TYR A 251 4.13 9.01 -6.14
C TYR A 251 5.10 9.11 -7.33
N PRO A 252 6.42 8.98 -7.09
CA PRO A 252 7.44 9.13 -8.14
C PRO A 252 7.28 8.16 -9.31
N ALA A 253 6.87 6.92 -9.07
CA ALA A 253 6.69 5.89 -10.09
C ALA A 253 5.36 5.11 -9.92
N ASP A 254 4.39 5.74 -9.28
CA ASP A 254 3.10 5.12 -8.97
C ASP A 254 2.04 6.20 -8.75
N LEU A 255 0.80 5.88 -9.11
CA LEU A 255 -0.38 6.67 -8.82
C LEU A 255 -1.31 5.81 -7.98
N LEU A 256 -1.50 6.22 -6.74
CA LEU A 256 -2.40 5.56 -5.81
C LEU A 256 -3.75 6.29 -5.80
N ILE A 257 -4.78 5.59 -6.25
CA ILE A 257 -6.17 6.05 -6.21
C ILE A 257 -6.88 5.36 -5.05
N ARG A 258 -7.39 6.14 -4.10
CA ARG A 258 -8.12 5.67 -2.92
C ARG A 258 -9.52 6.23 -2.90
N GLY A 259 -10.54 5.40 -2.67
CA GLY A 259 -11.92 5.90 -2.56
C GLY A 259 -12.98 4.85 -2.79
N GLU A 260 -14.18 5.31 -3.09
CA GLU A 260 -15.30 4.45 -3.49
C GLU A 260 -15.02 3.77 -4.83
N ALA A 261 -15.30 2.47 -4.93
CA ALA A 261 -14.97 1.66 -6.11
C ALA A 261 -15.58 2.22 -7.42
N SER A 262 -16.81 2.76 -7.35
CA SER A 262 -17.49 3.40 -8.47
C SER A 262 -16.74 4.64 -8.97
N LYS A 263 -16.38 5.55 -8.05
CA LYS A 263 -15.63 6.78 -8.35
C LYS A 263 -14.23 6.48 -8.89
N ILE A 264 -13.55 5.47 -8.33
CA ILE A 264 -12.25 5.01 -8.85
C ILE A 264 -12.38 4.58 -10.31
N SER A 265 -13.40 3.78 -10.62
CA SER A 265 -13.60 3.23 -11.96
C SER A 265 -13.92 4.34 -12.98
N GLN A 266 -14.75 5.31 -12.61
CA GLN A 266 -15.07 6.47 -13.43
C GLN A 266 -13.85 7.34 -13.71
N VAL A 267 -13.07 7.69 -12.69
CA VAL A 267 -11.85 8.50 -12.88
C VAL A 267 -10.82 7.75 -13.71
N ARG A 268 -10.67 6.43 -13.53
CA ARG A 268 -9.79 5.62 -14.39
C ARG A 268 -10.22 5.64 -15.85
N ALA A 269 -11.52 5.52 -16.13
CA ALA A 269 -12.04 5.63 -17.49
C ALA A 269 -11.78 7.03 -18.08
N ARG A 270 -11.88 8.09 -17.28
CA ARG A 270 -11.57 9.46 -17.75
C ARG A 270 -10.08 9.72 -17.92
N LEU A 271 -9.23 9.10 -17.10
CA LEU A 271 -7.78 9.17 -17.25
C LEU A 271 -7.32 8.63 -18.61
N THR A 272 -7.98 7.62 -19.18
CA THR A 272 -7.62 7.09 -20.50
C THR A 272 -7.91 8.06 -21.65
N ALA A 273 -8.74 9.08 -21.43
CA ALA A 273 -9.03 10.14 -22.41
C ALA A 273 -8.08 11.34 -22.28
N THR A 274 -7.28 11.44 -21.21
CA THR A 274 -6.30 12.52 -21.03
C THR A 274 -5.04 12.27 -21.87
N PHE A 275 -4.16 13.28 -21.98
CA PHE A 275 -2.85 13.15 -22.64
C PHE A 275 -1.73 12.81 -21.65
N LEU A 276 -2.06 12.05 -20.61
CA LEU A 276 -1.14 11.72 -19.53
C LEU A 276 0.14 11.04 -20.03
N GLU A 277 0.05 10.26 -21.12
CA GLU A 277 1.17 9.59 -21.79
C GLU A 277 2.27 10.54 -22.28
N ARG A 278 1.96 11.82 -22.53
CA ARG A 278 2.96 12.82 -22.95
C ARG A 278 3.79 13.32 -21.77
N ASP A 279 3.18 13.46 -20.61
CA ASP A 279 3.80 14.06 -19.42
C ASP A 279 4.30 13.01 -18.40
N ALA A 280 3.88 11.75 -18.53
CA ALA A 280 4.31 10.64 -17.70
C ALA A 280 4.53 9.35 -18.50
N TRP A 281 5.50 8.55 -18.06
CA TRP A 281 5.58 7.15 -18.47
C TRP A 281 4.48 6.35 -17.77
N LEU A 282 3.69 5.66 -18.58
CA LEU A 282 2.63 4.74 -18.13
C LEU A 282 3.10 3.29 -18.10
N VAL A 283 4.28 3.05 -18.68
CA VAL A 283 5.00 1.78 -18.69
C VAL A 283 6.28 1.89 -17.88
N GLY A 284 6.68 0.80 -17.23
CA GLY A 284 7.82 0.85 -16.30
C GLY A 284 9.09 0.15 -16.75
N ASP A 285 9.05 -0.61 -17.85
CA ASP A 285 10.27 -1.17 -18.44
C ASP A 285 10.97 -0.14 -19.34
N VAL A 286 12.30 -0.12 -19.35
CA VAL A 286 13.08 0.88 -20.10
C VAL A 286 12.85 0.74 -21.61
N GLU A 287 12.79 -0.49 -22.12
CA GLU A 287 12.51 -0.75 -23.54
C GLU A 287 11.08 -0.29 -23.89
N ALA A 288 10.12 -0.51 -22.98
CA ALA A 288 8.75 0.00 -23.12
C ALA A 288 8.68 1.54 -23.08
N GLN A 289 9.48 2.18 -22.23
CA GLN A 289 9.54 3.64 -22.13
C GLN A 289 10.11 4.28 -23.41
N GLU A 290 11.13 3.67 -24.02
CA GLU A 290 11.66 4.11 -25.32
C GLU A 290 10.58 4.02 -26.42
N LEU A 291 9.81 2.94 -26.44
CA LEU A 291 8.69 2.79 -27.37
C LEU A 291 7.56 3.81 -27.09
N GLN A 292 7.23 4.08 -25.82
CA GLN A 292 6.26 5.13 -25.47
C GLN A 292 6.76 6.50 -25.92
N ASP A 293 8.05 6.80 -25.74
CA ASP A 293 8.66 8.06 -26.17
C ASP A 293 8.57 8.23 -27.69
N ASP A 294 8.81 7.17 -28.46
CA ASP A 294 8.66 7.18 -29.91
C ASP A 294 7.21 7.42 -30.34
N LEU A 295 6.23 6.78 -29.71
CA LEU A 295 4.81 7.06 -29.95
C LEU A 295 4.44 8.52 -29.61
N CYS A 296 4.97 9.07 -28.53
CA CYS A 296 4.73 10.46 -28.14
C CYS A 296 5.37 11.45 -29.14
N ARG A 297 6.57 11.16 -29.66
CA ARG A 297 7.20 11.98 -30.71
C ARG A 297 6.36 12.01 -31.97
N LEU A 298 5.74 10.88 -32.34
CA LEU A 298 4.82 10.82 -33.48
C LEU A 298 3.59 11.70 -33.26
N TRP A 299 3.07 11.72 -32.04
CA TRP A 299 1.99 12.62 -31.66
C TRP A 299 2.40 14.09 -31.75
N ASP A 300 3.61 14.43 -31.29
CA ASP A 300 4.15 15.79 -31.37
C ASP A 300 4.29 16.26 -32.83
N VAL A 301 4.79 15.38 -33.72
CA VAL A 301 4.88 15.65 -35.16
C VAL A 301 3.49 15.86 -35.77
N LEU A 302 2.50 15.04 -35.40
CA LEU A 302 1.15 15.20 -35.91
C LEU A 302 0.55 16.57 -35.51
N GLN A 303 0.74 16.99 -34.26
CA GLN A 303 0.20 18.25 -33.74
C GLN A 303 0.97 19.49 -34.19
N SER A 304 2.23 19.37 -34.59
CA SER A 304 3.03 20.51 -35.04
C SER A 304 2.66 20.98 -36.44
N HIS A 305 1.91 20.20 -37.22
CA HIS A 305 1.46 20.55 -38.57
C HIS A 305 0.10 21.23 -38.51
N GLU A 306 -0.10 22.31 -39.28
CA GLU A 306 -1.39 23.02 -39.37
C GLU A 306 -2.50 22.11 -39.90
N ASN A 307 -2.16 21.19 -40.81
CA ASN A 307 -3.06 20.15 -41.28
C ASN A 307 -2.47 18.75 -40.93
N PRO A 308 -3.10 17.99 -40.02
CA PRO A 308 -2.65 16.66 -39.63
C PRO A 308 -2.52 15.66 -40.79
N LEU A 309 -3.28 15.87 -41.87
CA LEU A 309 -3.27 15.00 -43.06
C LEU A 309 -1.94 15.06 -43.82
N ASP A 310 -1.23 16.19 -43.77
CA ASP A 310 0.04 16.37 -44.49
C ASP A 310 1.18 15.53 -43.88
N ALA A 311 1.15 15.37 -42.54
CA ALA A 311 2.08 14.52 -41.82
C ALA A 311 1.62 13.06 -41.75
N ALA A 312 0.35 12.77 -42.04
CA ALA A 312 -0.27 11.49 -41.74
C ALA A 312 0.41 10.29 -42.43
N ALA A 313 0.85 10.44 -43.69
CA ALA A 313 1.55 9.37 -44.41
C ALA A 313 2.90 9.01 -43.76
N ASN A 314 3.68 10.03 -43.38
CA ASN A 314 4.98 9.85 -42.75
C ASN A 314 4.84 9.27 -41.33
N VAL A 315 3.91 9.81 -40.55
CA VAL A 315 3.62 9.33 -39.19
C VAL A 315 3.11 7.89 -39.23
N ARG A 316 2.22 7.53 -40.17
CA ARG A 316 1.72 6.16 -40.35
C ARG A 316 2.84 5.17 -40.68
N SER A 317 3.76 5.53 -41.57
CA SER A 317 4.92 4.70 -41.91
C SER A 317 5.81 4.44 -40.70
N ARG A 318 6.13 5.49 -39.91
CA ARG A 318 6.95 5.33 -38.71
C ARG A 318 6.21 4.57 -37.60
N LEU A 319 4.90 4.77 -37.45
CA LEU A 319 4.08 4.02 -36.49
C LEU A 319 4.17 2.50 -36.73
N VAL A 320 4.09 2.05 -37.98
CA VAL A 320 4.27 0.62 -38.33
C VAL A 320 5.64 0.11 -37.89
N GLY A 321 6.69 0.93 -38.06
CA GLY A 321 8.04 0.62 -37.57
C GLY A 321 8.09 0.43 -36.05
N VAL A 322 7.54 1.39 -35.29
CA VAL A 322 7.52 1.35 -33.82
C VAL A 322 6.71 0.16 -33.30
N VAL A 323 5.56 -0.14 -33.90
CA VAL A 323 4.74 -1.32 -33.53
C VAL A 323 5.49 -2.62 -33.82
N LYS A 324 6.23 -2.70 -34.94
CA LYS A 324 7.06 -3.86 -35.27
C LYS A 324 8.21 -4.03 -34.28
N GLU A 325 8.88 -2.95 -33.91
CA GLU A 325 9.91 -2.95 -32.86
C GLU A 325 9.33 -3.46 -31.53
N ALA A 326 8.16 -2.97 -31.13
CA ALA A 326 7.45 -3.44 -29.93
C ALA A 326 7.10 -4.93 -29.97
N TRP A 327 6.72 -5.48 -31.13
CA TRP A 327 6.39 -6.90 -31.30
C TRP A 327 7.60 -7.83 -31.15
N HIS A 328 8.79 -7.32 -31.45
CA HIS A 328 10.05 -8.06 -31.32
C HIS A 328 10.75 -7.83 -29.98
N ALA A 329 10.22 -6.95 -29.13
CA ALA A 329 10.75 -6.68 -27.80
C ALA A 329 10.69 -7.96 -26.95
N LYS A 330 11.85 -8.42 -26.47
CA LYS A 330 11.97 -9.73 -25.80
C LYS A 330 11.40 -9.74 -24.38
N LYS A 331 11.10 -8.59 -23.79
CA LYS A 331 10.80 -8.44 -22.34
C LYS A 331 9.62 -7.51 -22.03
N LEU A 332 8.71 -7.33 -22.96
CA LEU A 332 7.53 -6.52 -22.71
C LEU A 332 6.52 -7.31 -21.85
N SER A 333 6.07 -6.72 -20.74
CA SER A 333 4.96 -7.30 -19.97
C SER A 333 3.64 -7.11 -20.70
N PHE A 334 2.65 -7.96 -20.44
CA PHE A 334 1.33 -7.83 -21.07
C PHE A 334 0.65 -6.49 -20.74
N ASP A 335 0.79 -6.01 -19.50
CA ASP A 335 0.22 -4.72 -19.07
C ASP A 335 0.89 -3.54 -19.78
N ASP A 336 2.22 -3.59 -19.97
CA ASP A 336 2.95 -2.56 -20.73
C ASP A 336 2.55 -2.61 -22.21
N TRP A 337 2.39 -3.82 -22.79
CA TRP A 337 1.91 -3.99 -24.16
C TRP A 337 0.53 -3.39 -24.38
N LEU A 338 -0.43 -3.67 -23.48
CA LEU A 338 -1.79 -3.13 -23.59
C LEU A 338 -1.80 -1.60 -23.51
N THR A 339 -0.91 -1.03 -22.70
CA THR A 339 -0.75 0.42 -22.58
C THR A 339 -0.20 1.04 -23.87
N LEU A 340 0.83 0.44 -24.47
CA LEU A 340 1.40 0.89 -25.74
C LEU A 340 0.44 0.71 -26.91
N ASP A 341 -0.24 -0.44 -27.01
CA ASP A 341 -1.27 -0.71 -28.03
C ASP A 341 -2.39 0.34 -27.98
N ARG A 342 -2.86 0.69 -26.78
CA ARG A 342 -3.86 1.76 -26.61
C ARG A 342 -3.37 3.11 -27.14
N ILE A 343 -2.14 3.49 -26.85
CA ILE A 343 -1.55 4.76 -27.34
C ILE A 343 -1.44 4.72 -28.88
N ALA A 344 -0.96 3.61 -29.44
CA ALA A 344 -0.84 3.43 -30.88
C ALA A 344 -2.19 3.50 -31.60
N ARG A 345 -3.24 2.84 -31.08
CA ARG A 345 -4.61 2.91 -31.62
C ARG A 345 -5.20 4.30 -31.57
N ARG A 346 -4.91 5.07 -30.53
CA ARG A 346 -5.36 6.47 -30.44
C ARG A 346 -4.73 7.31 -31.55
N LEU A 347 -3.43 7.12 -31.79
CA LEU A 347 -2.72 7.78 -32.90
C LEU A 347 -3.28 7.33 -34.26
N GLU A 348 -3.57 6.04 -34.45
CA GLU A 348 -4.19 5.53 -35.67
C GLU A 348 -5.59 6.13 -35.93
N THR A 349 -6.37 6.32 -34.87
CA THR A 349 -7.69 6.95 -34.94
C THR A 349 -7.57 8.40 -35.40
N GLU A 350 -6.66 9.16 -34.79
CA GLU A 350 -6.39 10.55 -35.17
C GLU A 350 -5.89 10.66 -36.62
N LEU A 351 -4.98 9.77 -37.03
CA LEU A 351 -4.47 9.66 -38.41
C LEU A 351 -5.54 9.30 -39.44
N SER A 352 -6.66 8.74 -39.00
CA SER A 352 -7.80 8.40 -39.85
C SER A 352 -8.77 9.56 -40.01
N GLY A 353 -8.59 10.67 -39.27
CA GLY A 353 -9.47 11.84 -39.28
C GLY A 353 -10.89 11.55 -38.80
N LYS A 354 -11.12 10.38 -38.20
CA LYS A 354 -12.42 9.98 -37.67
C LYS A 354 -12.44 10.30 -36.18
N PRO A 355 -13.43 11.05 -35.68
CA PRO A 355 -13.57 11.26 -34.26
C PRO A 355 -13.70 9.91 -33.55
N SER A 356 -12.94 9.73 -32.47
CA SER A 356 -13.09 8.57 -31.60
C SER A 356 -14.48 8.60 -30.96
N ILE A 357 -15.18 7.47 -30.95
CA ILE A 357 -16.49 7.32 -30.28
C ILE A 357 -16.41 7.80 -28.82
N ILE A 358 -15.27 7.58 -28.15
CA ILE A 358 -15.06 8.00 -26.75
C ILE A 358 -14.95 9.52 -26.64
N ASP A 359 -14.35 10.18 -27.63
CA ASP A 359 -14.22 11.63 -27.67
C ASP A 359 -15.56 12.30 -28.03
N GLU A 360 -16.37 11.70 -28.90
CA GLU A 360 -17.74 12.14 -29.19
C GLU A 360 -18.63 12.06 -27.94
N ILE A 361 -18.58 10.94 -27.20
CA ILE A 361 -19.32 10.74 -25.95
C ILE A 361 -18.82 11.67 -24.84
N SER A 362 -17.52 11.98 -24.82
CA SER A 362 -16.93 12.89 -23.81
C SER A 362 -17.20 14.36 -24.12
N ALA A 363 -17.28 14.74 -25.40
CA ALA A 363 -17.65 16.09 -25.84
C ALA A 363 -19.13 16.39 -25.58
N THR A 364 -20.02 15.42 -25.81
CA THR A 364 -21.46 15.55 -25.51
C THR A 364 -21.77 15.61 -24.01
N ALA A 365 -20.88 15.13 -23.15
CA ALA A 365 -21.04 15.21 -21.69
C ALA A 365 -20.72 16.60 -21.09
N LYS A 366 -20.18 17.56 -21.88
CA LYS A 366 -19.75 18.89 -21.39
C LYS A 366 -20.78 20.01 -21.56
N THR A 367 -21.97 19.74 -22.09
CA THR A 367 -23.00 20.77 -22.28
C THR A 367 -24.30 20.29 -21.66
N PRO A 368 -24.86 20.94 -20.61
CA PRO A 368 -26.25 20.70 -20.25
C PRO A 368 -27.09 21.04 -21.50
N PRO A 369 -28.00 20.16 -21.95
CA PRO A 369 -28.77 20.42 -23.15
C PRO A 369 -29.62 21.67 -22.91
N ASN A 370 -29.32 22.73 -23.66
CA ASN A 370 -30.19 23.87 -23.80
C ASN A 370 -31.35 23.41 -24.68
N HIS A 371 -32.39 22.83 -24.07
CA HIS A 371 -33.61 22.50 -24.79
C HIS A 371 -34.37 23.80 -25.08
N GLU A 372 -34.18 24.34 -26.28
CA GLU A 372 -35.23 25.10 -26.94
C GLU A 372 -36.44 24.19 -27.12
N VAL A 373 -37.56 24.66 -26.56
CA VAL A 373 -38.86 24.04 -26.62
C VAL A 373 -39.35 24.11 -28.07
N THR A 374 -39.46 22.96 -28.72
CA THR A 374 -40.35 22.78 -29.88
C THR A 374 -41.52 21.92 -29.45
N ASP A 375 -42.71 22.51 -29.54
CA ASP A 375 -44.02 21.91 -29.31
C ASP A 375 -44.24 20.70 -30.23
N VAL A 376 -44.47 19.52 -29.64
CA VAL A 376 -45.45 18.53 -30.12
C VAL A 376 -46.05 17.80 -28.90
N GLU A 377 -47.26 18.20 -28.54
CA GLU A 377 -48.39 17.46 -27.94
C GLU A 377 -48.19 15.92 -27.89
N SER A 378 -48.10 15.23 -26.74
CA SER A 378 -49.22 14.85 -25.87
C SER A 378 -48.74 13.83 -24.81
N ALA A 379 -49.34 13.86 -23.61
CA ALA A 379 -49.12 13.04 -22.39
C ALA A 379 -47.94 13.45 -21.46
N THR A 380 -48.29 14.02 -20.30
CA THR A 380 -47.39 14.74 -19.40
C THR A 380 -46.62 13.86 -18.40
N LEU A 381 -45.45 13.38 -18.85
CA LEU A 381 -44.29 12.97 -18.04
C LEU A 381 -43.82 14.01 -16.97
N PRO A 382 -44.00 15.34 -17.15
CA PRO A 382 -43.56 16.35 -16.18
C PRO A 382 -44.27 16.30 -14.82
N THR A 383 -45.50 15.78 -14.75
CA THR A 383 -46.26 15.67 -13.49
C THR A 383 -45.78 14.50 -12.62
N LEU A 384 -45.37 13.39 -13.24
CA LEU A 384 -44.72 12.26 -12.54
C LEU A 384 -43.28 12.58 -12.12
N LEU A 385 -42.57 13.38 -12.93
CA LEU A 385 -41.23 13.87 -12.57
C LEU A 385 -41.26 14.90 -11.43
N ARG A 386 -42.30 15.74 -11.34
CA ARG A 386 -42.47 16.67 -10.21
C ARG A 386 -42.80 15.97 -8.89
N SER A 387 -43.62 14.91 -8.91
CA SER A 387 -43.91 14.16 -7.68
C SER A 387 -42.68 13.38 -7.19
N LEU A 388 -41.93 12.74 -8.10
CA LEU A 388 -40.67 12.06 -7.78
C LEU A 388 -39.56 13.04 -7.32
N ALA A 389 -39.50 14.25 -7.88
CA ALA A 389 -38.52 15.26 -7.49
C ALA A 389 -38.79 15.87 -6.10
N VAL A 390 -40.06 15.96 -5.68
CA VAL A 390 -40.42 16.46 -4.35
C VAL A 390 -40.19 15.39 -3.27
N GLU A 391 -40.56 14.12 -3.54
CA GLU A 391 -40.34 13.01 -2.62
C GLU A 391 -38.85 12.66 -2.44
N SER A 392 -38.06 12.70 -3.53
CA SER A 392 -36.61 12.47 -3.46
C SER A 392 -35.87 13.55 -2.67
N LYS A 393 -36.31 14.81 -2.73
CA LYS A 393 -35.66 15.90 -2.00
C LYS A 393 -35.89 15.82 -0.50
N GLU A 394 -37.07 15.36 -0.06
CA GLU A 394 -37.33 15.14 1.37
C GLU A 394 -36.61 13.89 1.90
N LEU A 395 -36.58 12.80 1.14
CA LEU A 395 -35.82 11.59 1.48
C LEU A 395 -34.31 11.85 1.55
N VAL A 396 -33.75 12.61 0.61
CA VAL A 396 -32.32 12.97 0.62
C VAL A 396 -31.98 13.88 1.78
N LYS A 397 -32.86 14.83 2.13
CA LYS A 397 -32.63 15.72 3.29
C LYS A 397 -32.71 14.95 4.61
N LEU A 398 -33.62 13.98 4.70
CA LEU A 398 -33.78 13.13 5.88
C LEU A 398 -32.60 12.16 6.01
N GLU A 399 -32.17 11.48 4.94
CA GLU A 399 -30.96 10.64 4.94
C GLU A 399 -29.69 11.45 5.20
N ALA A 400 -29.55 12.65 4.63
CA ALA A 400 -28.38 13.50 4.89
C ALA A 400 -28.31 13.97 6.35
N SER A 401 -29.46 14.27 6.97
CA SER A 401 -29.51 14.63 8.39
C SER A 401 -29.21 13.44 9.30
N LEU A 402 -29.70 12.23 8.95
CA LEU A 402 -29.47 11.00 9.70
C LEU A 402 -28.01 10.53 9.56
N ALA A 403 -27.44 10.62 8.35
CA ALA A 403 -26.05 10.29 8.06
C ALA A 403 -25.08 11.25 8.75
N LYS A 404 -25.43 12.53 8.92
CA LYS A 404 -24.59 13.49 9.64
C LYS A 404 -24.51 13.17 11.14
N VAL A 405 -25.65 12.84 11.76
CA VAL A 405 -25.70 12.45 13.18
C VAL A 405 -24.98 11.10 13.40
N GLU A 406 -25.20 10.10 12.52
CA GLU A 406 -24.46 8.83 12.58
C GLU A 406 -22.95 9.03 12.33
N ALA A 407 -22.54 9.95 11.44
CA ALA A 407 -21.14 10.23 11.17
C ALA A 407 -20.43 10.91 12.34
N GLU A 408 -21.06 11.85 13.04
CA GLU A 408 -20.49 12.50 14.23
C GLU A 408 -20.34 11.50 15.40
N GLU A 409 -21.31 10.61 15.58
CA GLU A 409 -21.27 9.53 16.59
C GLU A 409 -20.21 8.47 16.26
N LEU A 410 -20.07 8.10 14.98
CA LEU A 410 -19.02 7.20 14.49
C LEU A 410 -17.64 7.84 14.54
N ALA A 411 -17.51 9.16 14.31
CA ALA A 411 -16.23 9.86 14.41
C ALA A 411 -15.73 9.93 15.86
N ALA A 412 -16.61 10.22 16.83
CA ALA A 412 -16.25 10.29 18.24
C ALA A 412 -15.87 8.90 18.81
N SER A 413 -16.58 7.84 18.41
CA SER A 413 -16.25 6.46 18.80
C SER A 413 -14.99 5.95 18.10
N ALA A 414 -14.80 6.24 16.80
CA ALA A 414 -13.59 5.89 16.06
C ALA A 414 -12.34 6.57 16.64
N GLN A 415 -12.42 7.84 17.06
CA GLN A 415 -11.29 8.54 17.65
C GLN A 415 -10.82 7.86 18.95
N ARG A 416 -11.75 7.44 19.82
CA ARG A 416 -11.42 6.71 21.05
C ARG A 416 -10.80 5.35 20.76
N SER A 417 -11.34 4.63 19.78
CA SER A 417 -10.80 3.33 19.36
C SER A 417 -9.40 3.47 18.75
N VAL A 418 -9.14 4.51 17.94
CA VAL A 418 -7.80 4.77 17.36
C VAL A 418 -6.77 5.07 18.46
N ILE A 419 -7.11 5.86 19.47
CA ILE A 419 -6.22 6.13 20.61
C ILE A 419 -5.97 4.85 21.43
N ALA A 420 -7.00 4.04 21.65
CA ALA A 420 -6.88 2.76 22.36
C ALA A 420 -5.99 1.77 21.59
N PHE A 421 -6.17 1.62 20.27
CA PHE A 421 -5.32 0.75 19.45
C PHE A 421 -3.88 1.27 19.38
N GLY A 422 -3.68 2.59 19.25
CA GLY A 422 -2.35 3.20 19.23
C GLY A 422 -1.59 2.96 20.54
N SER A 423 -2.26 3.14 21.68
CA SER A 423 -1.68 2.88 23.00
C SER A 423 -1.43 1.39 23.24
N ALA A 424 -2.32 0.49 22.81
CA ALA A 424 -2.10 -0.95 22.88
C ALA A 424 -0.86 -1.40 22.07
N ILE A 425 -0.67 -0.86 20.86
CA ILE A 425 0.51 -1.14 20.02
C ILE A 425 1.79 -0.65 20.71
N ALA A 426 1.79 0.58 21.23
CA ALA A 426 2.94 1.15 21.92
C ALA A 426 3.31 0.34 23.18
N LEU A 427 2.31 -0.04 23.99
CA LEU A 427 2.51 -0.86 25.18
C LEU A 427 2.98 -2.27 24.83
N THR A 428 2.48 -2.86 23.74
CA THR A 428 2.96 -4.17 23.25
C THR A 428 4.41 -4.08 22.80
N GLY A 429 4.79 -3.03 22.07
CA GLY A 429 6.18 -2.78 21.67
C GLY A 429 7.11 -2.61 22.87
N ALA A 430 6.68 -1.85 23.89
CA ALA A 430 7.42 -1.69 25.13
C ALA A 430 7.55 -3.00 25.93
N ALA A 431 6.47 -3.80 26.00
CA ALA A 431 6.46 -5.10 26.65
C ALA A 431 7.40 -6.10 25.96
N VAL A 432 7.42 -6.13 24.62
CA VAL A 432 8.33 -6.96 23.83
C VAL A 432 9.78 -6.50 24.04
N GLY A 433 10.03 -5.19 24.05
CA GLY A 433 11.35 -4.62 24.34
C GLY A 433 11.86 -4.99 25.73
N LEU A 434 11.03 -4.83 26.76
CA LEU A 434 11.37 -5.21 28.13
C LEU A 434 11.46 -6.72 28.33
N GLY A 435 10.66 -7.51 27.60
CA GLY A 435 10.80 -8.97 27.56
C GLY A 435 12.13 -9.40 26.97
N ALA A 436 12.58 -8.75 25.88
CA ALA A 436 13.91 -8.98 25.33
C ALA A 436 15.01 -8.58 26.33
N VAL A 437 14.87 -7.45 27.04
CA VAL A 437 15.79 -7.06 28.13
C VAL A 437 15.77 -8.07 29.28
N ALA A 438 14.61 -8.59 29.67
CA ALA A 438 14.47 -9.61 30.70
C ALA A 438 15.16 -10.92 30.31
N VAL A 439 15.03 -11.33 29.05
CA VAL A 439 15.71 -12.51 28.50
C VAL A 439 17.23 -12.30 28.48
N VAL A 440 17.70 -11.10 28.14
CA VAL A 440 19.14 -10.76 28.23
C VAL A 440 19.63 -10.76 29.67
N MET A 441 18.83 -10.25 30.61
CA MET A 441 19.11 -10.22 32.04
C MET A 441 18.93 -11.57 32.74
N ALA A 442 18.26 -12.55 32.13
CA ALA A 442 18.10 -13.93 32.64
C ALA A 442 19.41 -14.71 32.74
N LEU A 443 20.49 -14.16 32.18
CA LEU A 443 21.85 -14.62 32.39
C LEU A 443 22.45 -14.13 33.73
N GLU A 444 21.81 -13.16 34.40
CA GLU A 444 22.15 -12.67 35.74
C GLU A 444 20.97 -12.88 36.72
N LYS A 445 21.23 -12.86 38.04
CA LYS A 445 20.23 -13.23 39.07
C LYS A 445 19.03 -12.28 39.20
N SER A 446 18.93 -11.21 38.40
CA SER A 446 17.92 -10.13 38.55
C SER A 446 16.88 -10.04 37.42
N PHE A 447 16.63 -11.10 36.65
CA PHE A 447 15.68 -11.08 35.54
C PHE A 447 14.21 -11.00 35.93
N VAL A 448 13.88 -11.37 37.18
CA VAL A 448 12.51 -11.44 37.68
C VAL A 448 11.81 -10.08 37.59
N ALA A 449 12.52 -8.99 37.90
CA ALA A 449 11.95 -7.64 37.85
C ALA A 449 11.58 -7.20 36.43
N ALA A 450 12.43 -7.50 35.45
CA ALA A 450 12.18 -7.16 34.04
C ALA A 450 11.07 -8.03 33.44
N LEU A 451 10.99 -9.32 33.83
CA LEU A 451 9.93 -10.22 33.40
C LEU A 451 8.56 -9.80 33.95
N VAL A 452 8.53 -9.39 35.23
CA VAL A 452 7.32 -8.86 35.87
C VAL A 452 6.88 -7.56 35.21
N ALA A 453 7.81 -6.63 34.93
CA ALA A 453 7.50 -5.39 34.23
C ALA A 453 6.98 -5.62 32.81
N ALA A 454 7.59 -6.54 32.05
CA ALA A 454 7.13 -6.94 30.72
C ALA A 454 5.73 -7.58 30.78
N GLY A 455 5.47 -8.44 31.76
CA GLY A 455 4.17 -9.06 32.00
C GLY A 455 3.08 -8.04 32.33
N ILE A 456 3.37 -7.05 33.18
CA ILE A 456 2.44 -5.96 33.52
C ILE A 456 2.10 -5.12 32.29
N LEU A 457 3.10 -4.77 31.47
CA LEU A 457 2.86 -3.99 30.26
C LEU A 457 2.10 -4.78 29.19
N ALA A 458 2.38 -6.07 29.04
CA ALA A 458 1.62 -6.95 28.15
C ALA A 458 0.17 -7.10 28.63
N GLY A 459 -0.06 -7.24 29.93
CA GLY A 459 -1.38 -7.26 30.55
C GLY A 459 -2.13 -5.95 30.32
N ALA A 460 -1.48 -4.81 30.52
CA ALA A 460 -2.05 -3.49 30.24
C ALA A 460 -2.38 -3.30 28.75
N ALA A 461 -1.49 -3.72 27.84
CA ALA A 461 -1.72 -3.70 26.41
C ALA A 461 -2.95 -4.53 26.01
N LEU A 462 -3.07 -5.74 26.56
CA LEU A 462 -4.21 -6.63 26.35
C LEU A 462 -5.51 -6.02 26.87
N LEU A 463 -5.48 -5.39 28.04
CA LEU A 463 -6.65 -4.76 28.65
C LEU A 463 -7.11 -3.54 27.84
N VAL A 464 -6.18 -2.69 27.42
CA VAL A 464 -6.45 -1.56 26.51
C VAL A 464 -6.98 -2.05 25.17
N PHE A 465 -6.43 -3.14 24.64
CA PHE A 465 -6.92 -3.78 23.41
C PHE A 465 -8.35 -4.31 23.56
N ILE A 466 -8.66 -5.00 24.67
CA ILE A 466 -10.02 -5.50 24.95
C ILE A 466 -11.00 -4.34 25.10
N VAL A 467 -10.64 -3.28 25.81
CA VAL A 467 -11.49 -2.08 25.97
C VAL A 467 -11.70 -1.38 24.62
N GLY A 468 -10.64 -1.24 23.82
CA GLY A 468 -10.73 -0.70 22.46
C GLY A 468 -11.60 -1.57 21.55
N TYR A 469 -11.49 -2.89 21.67
CA TYR A 469 -12.29 -3.85 20.91
C TYR A 469 -13.75 -3.87 21.35
N ALA A 470 -14.04 -3.78 22.65
CA ALA A 470 -15.39 -3.71 23.18
C ALA A 470 -16.08 -2.38 22.82
N GLY A 471 -15.31 -1.31 22.65
CA GLY A 471 -15.78 0.00 22.17
C GLY A 471 -16.03 0.07 20.66
N LEU A 472 -15.70 -0.98 19.89
CA LEU A 472 -16.07 -1.03 18.48
C LEU A 472 -17.60 -1.18 18.36
N PRO A 473 -18.27 -0.35 17.54
CA PRO A 473 -19.72 -0.39 17.39
C PRO A 473 -20.16 -1.73 16.77
N LYS A 474 -20.63 -2.66 17.62
CA LYS A 474 -21.12 -3.99 17.22
C LYS A 474 -22.39 -3.93 16.35
N SER A 475 -23.11 -2.80 16.41
CA SER A 475 -24.34 -2.55 15.64
C SER A 475 -24.13 -2.44 14.11
N ILE A 476 -22.88 -2.24 13.65
CA ILE A 476 -22.58 -2.16 12.21
C ILE A 476 -22.77 -3.53 11.54
N MET A 477 -22.52 -4.65 12.24
CA MET A 477 -22.70 -5.98 11.68
C MET A 477 -24.18 -6.39 11.61
N GLU A 478 -25.00 -5.99 12.58
CA GLU A 478 -26.43 -6.33 12.61
C GLU A 478 -27.21 -5.62 11.49
N LYS A 479 -26.96 -4.33 11.27
CA LYS A 479 -27.57 -3.59 10.15
C LYS A 479 -27.12 -4.13 8.79
N THR A 480 -25.86 -4.56 8.66
CA THR A 480 -25.33 -5.13 7.41
C THR A 480 -25.88 -6.54 7.15
N ARG A 481 -26.02 -7.36 8.21
CA ARG A 481 -26.66 -8.68 8.14
C ARG A 481 -28.13 -8.57 7.71
N HIS A 482 -28.88 -7.63 8.28
CA HIS A 482 -30.28 -7.41 7.89
C HIS A 482 -30.45 -6.83 6.48
N ARG A 483 -29.49 -6.07 5.95
CA ARG A 483 -29.51 -5.67 4.52
C ARG A 483 -29.19 -6.86 3.62
N LEU A 484 -28.17 -7.65 3.94
CA LEU A 484 -27.82 -8.84 3.16
C LEU A 484 -28.93 -9.90 3.15
N GLU A 485 -29.61 -10.13 4.27
CA GLU A 485 -30.78 -11.02 4.32
C GLU A 485 -31.94 -10.52 3.46
N ARG A 486 -32.13 -9.20 3.37
CA ARG A 486 -33.19 -8.60 2.55
C ARG A 486 -32.86 -8.66 1.07
N ASP A 487 -31.62 -8.37 0.70
CA ASP A 487 -31.14 -8.46 -0.68
C ASP A 487 -31.16 -9.93 -1.15
N TRP A 488 -30.80 -10.87 -0.27
CA TRP A 488 -30.91 -12.30 -0.56
C TRP A 488 -32.35 -12.74 -0.82
N ARG A 489 -33.32 -12.28 -0.02
CA ARG A 489 -34.74 -12.57 -0.27
C ARG A 489 -35.21 -12.00 -1.61
N LEU A 490 -34.85 -10.77 -1.95
CA LEU A 490 -35.22 -10.15 -3.22
C LEU A 490 -34.62 -10.85 -4.44
N ILE A 491 -33.41 -11.39 -4.31
CA ILE A 491 -32.78 -12.20 -5.37
C ILE A 491 -33.48 -13.56 -5.49
N THR A 492 -33.87 -14.16 -4.37
CA THR A 492 -34.55 -15.46 -4.35
C THR A 492 -35.97 -15.36 -4.94
N GLU A 493 -36.72 -14.29 -4.61
CA GLU A 493 -38.06 -14.01 -5.16
C GLU A 493 -38.05 -13.64 -6.65
N ARG A 494 -36.93 -13.17 -7.20
CA ARG A 494 -36.78 -12.92 -8.64
C ARG A 494 -36.31 -14.14 -9.44
N ALA A 495 -35.78 -15.15 -8.75
CA ALA A 495 -35.27 -16.37 -9.37
C ALA A 495 -36.32 -17.51 -9.38
N SER A 496 -37.38 -17.40 -8.57
CA SER A 496 -38.61 -18.20 -8.61
C SER A 496 -39.66 -17.53 -9.51
#